data_AF-A0A378JCU6-F1
#
_entry.id   AF-A0A378JCU6-F1
#
_cell.length_a   1.000
_cell.length_b   1.000
_cell.length_c   1.000
_cell.angle_alpha   90.00
_cell.angle_beta   90.00
_cell.angle_gamma   90.00
#
_symmetry.space_group_name_H-M   'P 1'
#
loop_
_entity.id
_entity.type
_entity.pdbx_description
1 polymer ?
#
loop_
_entity_poly.entity_id
_entity_poly.type
_entity_poly.pdbx_seq_one_letter_code
_entity_poly.pdbx_strand_id
1 'polypeptide(L)'
;MNIENRFLFILNLFKNPNLYVAAAVGSIPGGATGGAIGALSGAFITPLFGLFTGYKDLQFGIDINLIVGAAFGFIIGMFLGGALTGSIAIFKIYKNKNEIEVLSKDNISDIFLPALGISVELSIGMAIGAVIGSLKLLGIGTAVGAVIGTALILISTEIIKINEKRKVKKH
;
A
#
# COMPACT_ATOMS: atom_id res chain seq x y z
N MET A 1 -25.94 -12.59 -3.90
CA MET A 1 -25.65 -11.57 -2.87
C MET A 1 -25.42 -10.24 -3.58
N ASN A 2 -26.40 -9.33 -3.54
CA ASN A 2 -26.47 -8.11 -4.37
C ASN A 2 -25.33 -7.12 -4.09
N ILE A 3 -24.88 -6.38 -5.12
CA ILE A 3 -23.81 -5.38 -5.04
C ILE A 3 -24.12 -4.27 -4.02
N GLU A 4 -25.38 -3.84 -3.93
CA GLU A 4 -25.84 -2.87 -2.93
C GLU A 4 -25.59 -3.35 -1.49
N ASN A 5 -25.80 -4.64 -1.23
CA ASN A 5 -25.57 -5.23 0.09
C ASN A 5 -24.07 -5.30 0.43
N ARG A 6 -23.18 -5.42 -0.57
CA ARG A 6 -21.73 -5.39 -0.35
C ARG A 6 -21.23 -3.97 -0.05
N PHE A 7 -21.77 -2.97 -0.73
CA PHE A 7 -21.38 -1.57 -0.50
C PHE A 7 -21.84 -1.07 0.88
N LEU A 8 -23.07 -1.38 1.28
CA LEU A 8 -23.58 -1.09 2.62
C LEU A 8 -22.78 -1.82 3.72
N PHE A 9 -22.34 -3.04 3.45
CA PHE A 9 -21.47 -3.80 4.36
C PHE A 9 -20.10 -3.12 4.53
N ILE A 10 -19.47 -2.66 3.44
CA ILE A 10 -18.21 -1.91 3.50
C ILE A 10 -18.37 -0.60 4.29
N LEU A 11 -19.46 0.15 4.04
CA LEU A 11 -19.75 1.38 4.79
C LEU A 11 -19.98 1.12 6.28
N ASN A 12 -20.65 0.03 6.64
CA ASN A 12 -20.81 -0.36 8.04
C ASN A 12 -19.49 -0.81 8.69
N LEU A 13 -18.56 -1.39 7.91
CA LEU A 13 -17.20 -1.71 8.37
C LEU A 13 -16.44 -0.44 8.77
N PHE A 14 -16.56 0.64 8.00
CA PHE A 14 -15.93 1.93 8.31
C PHE A 14 -16.56 2.65 9.52
N LYS A 15 -17.79 2.32 9.90
CA LYS A 15 -18.40 2.83 11.13
C LYS A 15 -17.79 2.20 12.39
N ASN A 16 -17.04 1.12 12.27
CA ASN A 16 -16.30 0.57 13.39
C ASN A 16 -15.02 1.40 13.60
N PRO A 17 -14.90 2.12 14.73
CA PRO A 17 -13.77 3.02 14.98
C PRO A 17 -12.42 2.27 14.99
N ASN A 18 -12.40 0.99 15.36
CA ASN A 18 -11.20 0.15 15.34
C ASN A 18 -10.72 -0.11 13.90
N LEU A 19 -11.65 -0.40 12.99
CA LEU A 19 -11.33 -0.66 11.58
C LEU A 19 -10.96 0.63 10.84
N TYR A 20 -11.55 1.76 11.23
CA TYR A 20 -11.14 3.07 10.74
C TYR A 20 -9.69 3.41 11.10
N VAL A 21 -9.29 3.23 12.37
CA VAL A 21 -7.91 3.47 12.80
C VAL A 21 -6.95 2.53 12.07
N ALA A 22 -7.30 1.24 11.95
CA ALA A 22 -6.52 0.29 11.18
C ALA A 22 -6.33 0.70 9.71
N ALA A 23 -7.39 1.19 9.07
CA ALA A 23 -7.36 1.67 7.69
C ALA A 23 -6.46 2.90 7.54
N ALA A 24 -6.64 3.89 8.41
CA ALA A 24 -5.89 5.14 8.37
C ALA A 24 -4.39 4.86 8.56
N VAL A 25 -4.03 4.17 9.63
CA VAL A 25 -2.64 3.86 9.97
C VAL A 25 -2.02 2.91 8.94
N GLY A 26 -2.78 1.91 8.51
CA GLY A 26 -2.35 0.95 7.50
C GLY A 26 -2.21 1.55 6.10
N SER A 27 -2.82 2.70 5.81
CA SER A 27 -2.69 3.36 4.51
C SER A 27 -1.44 4.25 4.38
N ILE A 28 -0.89 4.76 5.49
CA ILE A 28 0.20 5.74 5.45
C ILE A 28 1.48 5.15 4.82
N PRO A 29 2.03 4.01 5.29
CA PRO A 29 3.25 3.45 4.70
C PRO A 29 3.05 3.03 3.23
N GLY A 30 1.91 2.43 2.92
CA GLY A 30 1.58 2.01 1.55
C GLY A 30 1.36 3.19 0.61
N GLY A 31 0.75 4.28 1.09
CA GLY A 31 0.56 5.50 0.32
C GLY A 31 1.89 6.21 0.06
N ALA A 32 2.77 6.27 1.05
CA ALA A 32 4.11 6.84 0.87
C ALA A 32 4.95 6.02 -0.14
N THR A 33 5.01 4.70 0.04
CA THR A 33 5.77 3.83 -0.88
C THR A 33 5.14 3.74 -2.25
N GLY A 34 3.82 3.60 -2.34
CA GLY A 34 3.06 3.64 -3.58
C GLY A 34 3.24 4.96 -4.31
N GLY A 35 3.24 6.09 -3.60
CA GLY A 35 3.52 7.41 -4.17
C GLY A 35 4.93 7.50 -4.77
N ALA A 36 5.95 7.04 -4.06
CA ALA A 36 7.33 7.04 -4.57
C ALA A 36 7.49 6.14 -5.81
N ILE A 37 6.94 4.93 -5.77
CA ILE A 37 6.94 3.96 -6.89
C ILE A 37 6.15 4.54 -8.07
N GLY A 38 5.00 5.14 -7.80
CA GLY A 38 4.16 5.81 -8.77
C GLY A 38 4.87 6.97 -9.45
N ALA A 39 5.55 7.83 -8.68
CA ALA A 39 6.32 8.94 -9.21
C ALA A 39 7.43 8.45 -10.14
N LEU A 40 8.23 7.49 -9.68
CA LEU A 40 9.30 6.91 -10.50
C LEU A 40 8.73 6.24 -11.75
N SER A 41 7.68 5.42 -11.61
CA SER A 41 7.11 4.73 -12.77
C SER A 41 6.50 5.70 -13.77
N GLY A 42 5.70 6.66 -13.32
CA GLY A 42 5.09 7.70 -14.15
C GLY A 42 6.13 8.57 -14.87
N ALA A 43 7.19 8.97 -14.18
CA ALA A 43 8.29 9.75 -14.76
C ALA A 43 8.91 9.09 -16.01
N PHE A 44 9.06 7.76 -15.98
CA PHE A 44 9.66 7.00 -17.08
C PHE A 44 8.64 6.44 -18.09
N ILE A 45 7.36 6.38 -17.74
CA ILE A 45 6.29 5.91 -18.65
C ILE A 45 5.76 7.07 -19.50
N THR A 46 5.52 8.25 -18.92
CA THR A 46 4.88 9.38 -19.62
C THR A 46 5.63 9.85 -20.88
N PRO A 47 6.97 9.93 -20.92
CA PRO A 47 7.70 10.29 -22.14
C PRO A 47 7.41 9.36 -23.33
N LEU A 48 7.04 8.09 -23.09
CA LEU A 48 6.69 7.13 -24.15
C LEU A 48 5.42 7.53 -24.91
N PHE A 49 4.54 8.33 -24.30
CA PHE A 49 3.30 8.81 -24.91
C PHE A 49 3.44 10.17 -25.60
N GLY A 50 4.59 10.85 -25.45
CA GLY A 50 4.93 12.05 -26.20
C GLY A 50 4.10 13.31 -25.92
N LEU A 51 3.30 13.33 -24.85
CA LEU A 51 2.23 14.32 -24.62
C LEU A 51 2.72 15.77 -24.48
N PHE A 52 3.94 15.99 -23.98
CA PHE A 52 4.55 17.31 -23.77
C PHE A 52 5.96 17.40 -24.38
N THR A 53 6.21 16.67 -25.46
CA THR A 53 7.52 16.62 -26.12
C THR A 53 8.01 18.00 -26.55
N GLY A 54 9.29 18.30 -26.28
CA GLY A 54 9.92 19.57 -26.64
C GLY A 54 9.78 20.68 -25.59
N TYR A 55 8.93 20.52 -24.56
CA TYR A 55 8.83 21.47 -23.47
C TYR A 55 9.82 21.11 -22.35
N LYS A 56 10.72 22.05 -22.06
CA LYS A 56 11.66 21.97 -20.94
C LYS A 56 11.33 23.05 -19.93
N ASP A 57 11.54 22.74 -18.67
CA ASP A 57 11.45 23.75 -17.61
C ASP A 57 12.55 24.81 -17.78
N LEU A 58 12.23 26.05 -17.41
CA LEU A 58 13.08 27.24 -17.58
C LEU A 58 14.27 27.31 -16.60
N GLN A 59 14.20 26.65 -15.46
CA GLN A 59 15.20 26.69 -14.38
C GLN A 59 16.24 25.55 -14.48
N PHE A 60 15.82 24.32 -14.78
CA PHE A 60 16.71 23.16 -14.79
C PHE A 60 16.79 22.43 -16.13
N GLY A 61 16.02 22.87 -17.14
CA GLY A 61 16.00 22.24 -18.45
C GLY A 61 15.43 20.81 -18.44
N ILE A 62 14.69 20.45 -17.38
CA ILE A 62 14.10 19.12 -17.22
C ILE A 62 12.90 18.99 -18.15
N ASP A 63 12.74 17.82 -18.77
CA ASP A 63 11.59 17.52 -19.63
C ASP A 63 10.29 17.56 -18.83
N ILE A 64 9.33 18.38 -19.27
CA ILE A 64 8.03 18.53 -18.60
C ILE A 64 7.27 17.19 -18.58
N ASN A 65 7.46 16.30 -19.56
CA ASN A 65 6.88 14.96 -19.53
C ASN A 65 7.28 14.19 -18.27
N LEU A 66 8.52 14.35 -17.82
CA LEU A 66 9.06 13.63 -16.67
C LEU A 66 8.45 14.18 -15.38
N ILE A 67 8.33 15.51 -15.26
CA ILE A 67 7.72 16.17 -14.10
C ILE A 67 6.23 15.84 -13.99
N VAL A 68 5.49 16.00 -15.10
CA VAL A 68 4.05 15.74 -15.14
C VAL A 68 3.77 14.26 -14.92
N GLY A 69 4.55 13.38 -15.55
CA GLY A 69 4.49 11.94 -15.34
C GLY A 69 4.75 11.55 -13.89
N ALA A 70 5.78 12.14 -13.26
CA ALA A 70 6.06 11.92 -11.85
C ALA A 70 4.92 12.40 -10.94
N ALA A 71 4.33 13.56 -11.22
CA ALA A 71 3.24 14.11 -10.42
C ALA A 71 1.97 13.24 -10.49
N PHE A 72 1.52 12.88 -11.70
CA PHE A 72 0.37 11.99 -11.87
C PHE A 72 0.65 10.60 -11.30
N GLY A 73 1.84 10.07 -11.58
CA GLY A 73 2.30 8.80 -11.03
C GLY A 73 2.29 8.80 -9.51
N PHE A 74 2.77 9.87 -8.86
CA PHE A 74 2.76 10.02 -7.41
C PHE A 74 1.34 9.97 -6.83
N ILE A 75 0.41 10.73 -7.41
CA ILE A 75 -0.98 10.79 -6.95
C ILE A 75 -1.63 9.40 -7.08
N ILE A 76 -1.56 8.81 -8.28
CA ILE A 76 -2.14 7.49 -8.56
C ILE A 76 -1.52 6.43 -7.65
N GLY A 77 -0.19 6.42 -7.56
CA GLY A 77 0.57 5.48 -6.74
C GLY A 77 0.24 5.61 -5.25
N MET A 78 0.08 6.83 -4.74
CA MET A 78 -0.31 7.08 -3.35
C MET A 78 -1.69 6.51 -3.05
N PHE A 79 -2.67 6.75 -3.92
CA PHE A 79 -4.02 6.19 -3.76
C PHE A 79 -4.01 4.67 -3.83
N LEU A 80 -3.36 4.08 -4.85
CA LEU A 80 -3.33 2.63 -5.01
C LEU A 80 -2.58 1.93 -3.89
N GLY A 81 -1.40 2.42 -3.52
CA GLY A 81 -0.60 1.86 -2.44
C GLY A 81 -1.29 1.96 -1.09
N GLY A 82 -1.85 3.14 -0.76
CA GLY A 82 -2.56 3.35 0.49
C GLY A 82 -3.86 2.56 0.59
N ALA A 83 -4.64 2.49 -0.48
CA ALA A 83 -5.86 1.69 -0.54
C ALA A 83 -5.56 0.19 -0.37
N LEU A 84 -4.50 -0.30 -1.01
CA LEU A 84 -4.12 -1.71 -0.93
C LEU A 84 -3.66 -2.08 0.48
N THR A 85 -2.68 -1.38 1.05
CA THR A 85 -2.18 -1.70 2.40
C THR A 85 -3.22 -1.46 3.48
N GLY A 86 -4.03 -0.40 3.36
CA GLY A 86 -5.15 -0.13 4.26
C GLY A 86 -6.19 -1.23 4.23
N SER A 87 -6.58 -1.71 3.04
CA SER A 87 -7.53 -2.82 2.89
C SER A 87 -7.01 -4.13 3.49
N ILE A 88 -5.73 -4.44 3.29
CA ILE A 88 -5.12 -5.65 3.85
C ILE A 88 -5.03 -5.56 5.38
N ALA A 89 -4.69 -4.38 5.92
CA ALA A 89 -4.65 -4.15 7.36
C ALA A 89 -6.03 -4.34 8.00
N ILE A 90 -7.07 -3.74 7.41
CA ILE A 90 -8.48 -3.94 7.81
C ILE A 90 -8.81 -5.44 7.82
N PHE A 91 -8.55 -6.14 6.72
CA PHE A 91 -8.89 -7.55 6.57
C PHE A 91 -8.19 -8.45 7.61
N LYS A 92 -6.88 -8.25 7.82
CA LYS A 92 -6.10 -9.05 8.78
C LYS A 92 -6.50 -8.75 10.23
N ILE A 93 -6.92 -7.53 10.56
CA ILE A 93 -7.40 -7.18 11.90
C ILE A 93 -8.81 -7.72 12.13
N TYR A 94 -9.71 -7.54 11.17
CA TYR A 94 -11.07 -8.07 11.21
C TYR A 94 -11.09 -9.60 11.39
N LYS A 95 -10.22 -10.33 10.67
CA LYS A 95 -10.12 -11.79 10.77
C LYS A 95 -9.54 -12.29 12.11
N ASN A 96 -8.69 -11.50 12.77
CA ASN A 96 -7.98 -11.94 13.99
C ASN A 96 -8.67 -11.55 15.30
N LYS A 97 -9.56 -10.55 15.29
CA LYS A 97 -10.33 -10.19 16.48
C LYS A 97 -11.82 -10.32 16.17
N ASN A 98 -12.39 -11.47 16.57
CA ASN A 98 -13.82 -11.76 16.42
C ASN A 98 -14.72 -10.88 17.30
N GLU A 99 -14.16 -10.20 18.29
CA GLU A 99 -14.88 -9.31 19.20
C GLU A 99 -13.95 -8.12 19.45
N ILE A 100 -14.28 -6.94 18.92
CA ILE A 100 -13.62 -5.71 19.38
C ILE A 100 -14.69 -4.79 19.92
N GLU A 101 -14.72 -4.78 21.25
CA GLU A 101 -15.37 -3.80 22.11
C GLU A 101 -14.95 -2.36 21.73
N VAL A 102 -15.77 -1.43 22.20
CA VAL A 102 -15.64 0.02 22.04
C VAL A 102 -14.18 0.51 22.05
N LEU A 103 -13.80 1.33 21.07
CA LEU A 103 -12.47 1.96 21.00
C LEU A 103 -12.24 2.80 22.27
N SER A 104 -11.22 2.44 23.06
CA SER A 104 -10.78 3.15 24.25
C SER A 104 -9.30 3.54 24.11
N LYS A 105 -8.82 4.44 24.98
CA LYS A 105 -7.41 4.82 25.00
C LYS A 105 -6.48 3.64 25.31
N ASP A 106 -6.99 2.63 26.02
CA ASP A 106 -6.19 1.53 26.55
C ASP A 106 -6.02 0.40 25.53
N ASN A 107 -6.88 0.32 24.52
CA ASN A 107 -6.89 -0.76 23.51
C ASN A 107 -6.53 -0.27 22.09
N ILE A 108 -6.31 1.04 21.89
CA ILE A 108 -5.95 1.61 20.59
C ILE A 108 -4.59 1.12 20.08
N SER A 109 -3.62 0.94 20.98
CA SER A 109 -2.28 0.42 20.63
C SER A 109 -2.34 -0.99 20.05
N ASP A 110 -3.29 -1.80 20.52
CA ASP A 110 -3.46 -3.21 20.12
C ASP A 110 -4.06 -3.36 18.71
N ILE A 111 -4.50 -2.27 18.12
CA ILE A 111 -4.99 -2.19 16.74
C ILE A 111 -3.99 -1.41 15.90
N PHE A 112 -3.49 -0.30 16.43
CA PHE A 112 -2.54 0.58 15.77
C PHE A 112 -1.23 -0.14 15.42
N LEU A 113 -0.57 -0.79 16.39
CA LEU A 113 0.74 -1.40 16.17
C LEU A 113 0.67 -2.58 15.17
N PRO A 114 -0.31 -3.49 15.26
CA PRO A 114 -0.47 -4.53 14.24
C PRO A 114 -0.82 -3.99 12.86
N ALA A 115 -1.67 -2.97 12.76
CA ALA A 115 -2.03 -2.34 11.48
C ALA A 115 -0.80 -1.71 10.81
N LEU A 116 -0.03 -0.96 11.59
CA LEU A 116 1.21 -0.32 11.14
C LEU A 116 2.22 -1.38 10.70
N GLY A 117 2.46 -2.41 11.51
CA GLY A 117 3.42 -3.47 11.22
C GLY A 117 3.10 -4.20 9.91
N ILE A 118 1.84 -4.58 9.71
CA ILE A 118 1.38 -5.21 8.45
C ILE A 118 1.63 -4.29 7.26
N SER A 119 1.33 -3.00 7.40
CA SER A 119 1.49 -2.05 6.31
C SER A 119 2.96 -1.78 5.98
N VAL A 120 3.83 -1.67 6.98
CA VAL A 120 5.28 -1.52 6.80
C VAL A 120 5.86 -2.73 6.09
N GLU A 121 5.48 -3.94 6.51
CA GLU A 121 5.95 -5.18 5.87
C GLU A 121 5.54 -5.24 4.38
N LEU A 122 4.29 -4.91 4.06
CA LEU A 122 3.82 -4.81 2.68
C LEU A 122 4.57 -3.74 1.88
N SER A 123 4.79 -2.57 2.50
CA SER A 123 5.51 -1.45 1.90
C SER A 123 6.96 -1.79 1.58
N ILE A 124 7.62 -2.58 2.45
CA ILE A 124 8.96 -3.11 2.18
C ILE A 124 8.93 -4.09 1.00
N GLY A 125 7.95 -4.99 0.96
CA GLY A 125 7.74 -5.89 -0.18
C GLY A 125 7.55 -5.15 -1.50
N MET A 126 6.70 -4.13 -1.49
CA MET A 126 6.48 -3.22 -2.62
C MET A 126 7.79 -2.56 -3.06
N ALA A 127 8.54 -1.97 -2.12
CA ALA A 127 9.77 -1.25 -2.42
C ALA A 127 10.86 -2.16 -2.98
N ILE A 128 11.12 -3.31 -2.36
CA ILE A 128 12.11 -4.28 -2.83
C ILE A 128 11.73 -4.79 -4.22
N GLY A 129 10.46 -5.17 -4.41
CA GLY A 129 9.94 -5.59 -5.71
C GLY A 129 10.13 -4.51 -6.78
N ALA A 130 9.82 -3.26 -6.45
CA ALA A 130 10.00 -2.12 -7.35
C ALA A 130 11.46 -1.90 -7.73
N VAL A 131 12.38 -1.99 -6.76
CA VAL A 131 13.83 -1.89 -7.01
C VAL A 131 14.28 -3.00 -7.96
N ILE A 132 13.95 -4.26 -7.67
CA ILE A 132 14.31 -5.39 -8.53
C ILE A 132 13.75 -5.23 -9.94
N GLY A 133 12.48 -4.85 -10.06
CA GLY A 133 11.83 -4.63 -11.35
C GLY A 133 12.47 -3.48 -12.14
N SER A 134 12.87 -2.41 -11.45
CA SER A 134 13.54 -1.25 -12.05
C SER A 134 14.91 -1.57 -12.64
N LEU A 135 15.61 -2.59 -12.12
CA LEU A 135 16.92 -3.02 -12.66
C LEU A 135 16.80 -3.57 -14.08
N LYS A 136 15.65 -4.15 -14.43
CA LYS A 136 15.41 -4.69 -15.77
C LYS A 136 14.77 -3.66 -16.69
N LEU A 137 13.81 -2.90 -16.19
CA LEU A 137 13.09 -1.89 -16.95
C LEU A 137 12.54 -0.79 -16.03
N LEU A 138 13.08 0.42 -16.17
CA LEU A 138 12.51 1.59 -15.50
C LEU A 138 11.08 1.87 -15.99
N GLY A 139 10.26 2.50 -15.15
CA GLY A 139 8.87 2.74 -15.50
C GLY A 139 8.00 1.51 -15.23
N ILE A 140 7.75 0.73 -16.28
CA ILE A 140 6.86 -0.44 -16.24
C ILE A 140 7.42 -1.53 -15.32
N GLY A 141 8.73 -1.80 -15.38
CA GLY A 141 9.35 -2.82 -14.52
C GLY A 141 9.28 -2.42 -13.04
N THR A 142 9.42 -1.14 -12.72
CA THR A 142 9.21 -0.63 -11.34
C THR A 142 7.79 -0.92 -10.84
N ALA A 143 6.76 -0.63 -11.65
CA ALA A 143 5.37 -0.87 -11.28
C ALA A 143 5.06 -2.38 -11.15
N VAL A 144 5.45 -3.19 -12.13
CA VAL A 144 5.23 -4.64 -12.12
C VAL A 144 5.99 -5.30 -10.98
N GLY A 145 7.24 -4.89 -10.75
CA GLY A 145 8.06 -5.35 -9.65
C GLY A 145 7.40 -5.10 -8.30
N ALA A 146 6.84 -3.91 -8.09
CA ALA A 146 6.10 -3.59 -6.87
C ALA A 146 4.92 -4.53 -6.64
N VAL A 147 4.14 -4.81 -7.68
CA VAL A 147 2.99 -5.74 -7.61
C VAL A 147 3.47 -7.14 -7.23
N ILE A 148 4.52 -7.65 -7.87
CA ILE A 148 5.09 -8.97 -7.59
C ILE A 148 5.63 -9.03 -6.15
N GLY A 149 6.41 -8.04 -5.72
CA GLY A 149 6.95 -7.98 -4.36
C GLY A 149 5.85 -7.97 -3.29
N THR A 150 4.77 -7.25 -3.55
CA THR A 150 3.58 -7.25 -2.69
C THR A 150 2.92 -8.62 -2.63
N ALA A 151 2.71 -9.26 -3.79
CA ALA A 151 2.10 -10.58 -3.86
C ALA A 151 2.94 -11.64 -3.13
N LEU A 152 4.28 -11.58 -3.27
CA LEU A 152 5.19 -12.48 -2.57
C LEU A 152 5.11 -12.30 -1.04
N ILE A 153 5.08 -11.06 -0.54
CA ILE A 153 4.89 -10.81 0.90
C ILE A 153 3.53 -11.29 1.36
N LEU A 154 2.47 -11.10 0.58
CA LEU A 154 1.12 -11.59 0.92
C LEU A 154 1.06 -13.11 1.06
N ILE A 155 1.70 -13.84 0.15
CA ILE A 155 1.78 -15.30 0.20
C ILE A 155 2.70 -15.75 1.35
N SER A 156 3.80 -15.03 1.58
CA SER A 156 4.78 -15.37 2.61
C SER A 156 4.35 -15.02 4.03
N THR A 157 3.46 -14.04 4.22
CA THR A 157 3.01 -13.64 5.56
C THR A 157 2.19 -14.71 6.27
N GLU A 158 1.62 -15.69 5.54
CA GLU A 158 1.06 -16.89 6.18
C GLU A 158 2.14 -17.76 6.83
N ILE A 159 3.38 -17.72 6.32
CA ILE A 159 4.51 -18.53 6.81
C ILE A 159 5.09 -17.94 8.12
N ILE A 160 5.17 -16.61 8.23
CA ILE A 160 5.81 -15.93 9.37
C ILE A 160 4.96 -16.04 10.65
N LYS A 161 3.62 -16.14 10.55
CA LYS A 161 2.73 -16.25 11.72
C LYS A 161 2.53 -17.68 12.26
N ILE A 162 3.05 -18.72 11.62
CA ILE A 162 2.96 -20.10 12.15
C ILE A 162 4.01 -20.37 13.24
N ASN A 163 5.12 -19.63 13.24
CA ASN A 163 6.22 -19.89 14.19
C ASN A 163 6.02 -19.27 15.58
N GLU A 164 5.18 -18.25 15.73
CA GLU A 164 4.97 -17.59 17.03
C GLU A 164 3.96 -18.35 17.91
N LYS A 165 2.92 -18.95 17.32
CA LYS A 165 1.99 -19.83 18.06
C LYS A 165 2.61 -21.11 18.60
N ARG A 166 3.80 -21.52 18.12
CA ARG A 166 4.53 -22.68 18.67
C ARG A 166 5.43 -22.35 19.86
N LYS A 167 5.76 -21.08 20.12
CA LYS A 167 6.57 -20.71 21.30
C LYS A 167 5.75 -20.40 22.55
N VAL A 168 4.49 -19.97 22.41
CA VAL A 168 3.64 -19.62 23.56
C VAL A 168 2.91 -20.83 24.18
N LYS A 169 2.99 -22.02 23.57
CA LYS A 169 2.40 -23.26 24.12
C LYS A 169 3.39 -24.17 24.88
N LYS A 170 4.58 -23.65 25.18
CA LYS A 170 5.56 -24.30 26.07
C LYS A 170 5.99 -23.30 27.15
N HIS A 171 5.11 -23.03 28.10
CA HIS A 171 5.45 -22.86 29.51
C HIS A 171 4.21 -23.08 30.36
#